data_AF-A0A532TYR6-F1
#
_entry.id   AF-A0A532TYR6-F1
#
_cell.length_a   1.000
_cell.length_b   1.000
_cell.length_c   1.000
_cell.angle_alpha   90.00
_cell.angle_beta   90.00
_cell.angle_gamma   90.00
#
_symmetry.space_group_name_H-M   'P 1'
#
loop_
_entity.id
_entity.type
_entity.pdbx_description
1 polymer ?
#
loop_
_entity_poly.entity_id
_entity_poly.type
_entity_poly.pdbx_seq_one_letter_code
_entity_poly.pdbx_strand_id
1 'polypeptide(L)'
;MPENKVMKYFSLIEAWAWCDICSEMVNIRANKEEIKSGLKMGIYTKEHKHINLYPDLEDTDDYSGQEHTIYLYINDNYDITGVKSFFGDSPSMSEVGAGTIEVGGEVRIPIVVKEVSPMSVQLGMLSLDEFKLLKVCDGMNSVEECAEISQKPLDKVEKMLSKLRKKGLVKVIKRTSA
;
A
#
# COMPACT_ATOMS: atom_id res chain seq x y z
N MET A 1 -12.24 13.59 -0.47
CA MET A 1 -12.16 12.23 -1.05
C MET A 1 -13.42 11.47 -0.65
N PRO A 2 -14.06 10.75 -1.59
CA PRO A 2 -15.17 9.87 -1.25
C PRO A 2 -14.70 8.74 -0.34
N GLU A 3 -15.57 8.33 0.58
CA GLU A 3 -15.25 7.26 1.52
C GLU A 3 -15.29 5.90 0.82
N ASN A 4 -14.22 5.12 0.97
CA ASN A 4 -14.17 3.72 0.55
C ASN A 4 -15.25 2.92 1.27
N LYS A 5 -15.93 2.02 0.56
CA LYS A 5 -17.01 1.20 1.13
C LYS A 5 -16.68 -0.28 0.98
N VAL A 6 -17.08 -1.08 1.97
CA VAL A 6 -16.92 -2.53 1.90
C VAL A 6 -18.22 -3.23 2.29
N MET A 7 -18.67 -4.14 1.42
CA MET A 7 -19.74 -5.07 1.71
C MET A 7 -19.15 -6.44 2.00
N LYS A 8 -19.47 -7.00 3.17
CA LYS A 8 -18.90 -8.26 3.64
C LYS A 8 -19.93 -9.38 3.50
N TYR A 9 -19.67 -10.31 2.60
CA TYR A 9 -20.49 -11.50 2.41
C TYR A 9 -19.87 -12.69 3.15
N PHE A 10 -20.52 -13.86 3.10
CA PHE A 10 -20.02 -15.05 3.77
C PHE A 10 -18.63 -15.46 3.26
N SER A 11 -18.44 -15.56 1.94
CA SER A 11 -17.20 -16.05 1.31
C SER A 11 -16.33 -14.97 0.67
N LEU A 12 -16.85 -13.76 0.45
CA LEU A 12 -16.13 -12.68 -0.24
C LEU A 12 -16.41 -11.31 0.36
N ILE A 13 -15.60 -10.32 -0.01
CA ILE A 13 -15.93 -8.91 0.12
C ILE A 13 -16.09 -8.26 -1.25
N GLU A 14 -16.99 -7.28 -1.32
CA GLU A 14 -17.04 -6.30 -2.40
C GLU A 14 -16.55 -4.96 -1.87
N ALA A 15 -15.36 -4.56 -2.32
CA ALA A 15 -14.75 -3.29 -2.00
C ALA A 15 -15.08 -2.27 -3.11
N TRP A 16 -15.55 -1.11 -2.71
CA TRP A 16 -15.64 0.06 -3.57
C TRP A 16 -14.51 0.98 -3.15
N ALA A 17 -13.47 1.05 -3.99
CA ALA A 17 -12.26 1.81 -3.73
C ALA A 17 -12.17 2.98 -4.70
N TRP A 18 -11.85 4.16 -4.19
CA TRP A 18 -11.63 5.34 -5.02
C TRP A 18 -10.30 5.23 -5.77
N CYS A 19 -10.35 5.33 -7.10
CA CYS A 19 -9.16 5.42 -7.94
C CYS A 19 -8.87 6.90 -8.25
N ASP A 20 -7.74 7.42 -7.80
CA ASP A 20 -7.35 8.82 -8.06
C ASP A 20 -7.02 9.08 -9.54
N ILE A 21 -6.68 8.03 -10.30
CA ILE A 21 -6.40 8.13 -11.74
C ILE A 21 -7.71 8.23 -12.52
N CYS A 22 -8.67 7.35 -12.27
CA CYS A 22 -9.99 7.40 -12.91
C CYS A 22 -10.87 8.55 -12.38
N SER A 23 -10.59 9.06 -11.17
CA SER A 23 -11.53 9.88 -10.40
C SER A 23 -12.91 9.22 -10.24
N GLU A 24 -12.91 7.90 -10.02
CA GLU A 24 -14.13 7.08 -9.90
C GLU A 24 -14.00 5.95 -8.86
N MET A 25 -15.14 5.39 -8.47
CA MET A 25 -15.21 4.24 -7.57
C MET A 25 -15.11 2.94 -8.36
N VAL A 26 -14.09 2.14 -8.05
CA VAL A 26 -13.84 0.84 -8.67
C VAL A 26 -14.37 -0.27 -7.77
N ASN A 27 -15.18 -1.17 -8.33
CA ASN A 27 -15.67 -2.34 -7.60
C ASN A 27 -14.70 -3.52 -7.72
N ILE A 28 -14.22 -4.00 -6.58
CA ILE A 28 -13.18 -5.02 -6.48
C ILE A 28 -13.64 -6.12 -5.55
N ARG A 29 -13.69 -7.34 -6.09
CA ARG A 29 -14.05 -8.55 -5.34
C ARG A 29 -12.81 -9.24 -4.82
N ALA A 30 -12.82 -9.62 -3.54
CA ALA A 30 -11.75 -10.40 -2.93
C ALA A 30 -12.32 -11.56 -2.11
N ASN A 31 -11.78 -12.76 -2.31
CA ASN A 31 -12.21 -13.96 -1.59
C ASN A 31 -11.66 -13.92 -0.15
N LYS A 32 -12.47 -14.26 0.86
CA LYS A 32 -12.01 -14.25 2.25
C LYS A 32 -10.95 -15.30 2.54
N GLU A 33 -10.92 -16.43 1.83
CA GLU A 33 -9.86 -17.45 1.93
C GLU A 33 -8.54 -16.92 1.37
N GLU A 34 -8.59 -16.21 0.24
CA GLU A 34 -7.44 -15.51 -0.34
C GLU A 34 -6.89 -14.49 0.66
N ILE A 35 -7.78 -13.64 1.20
CA ILE A 35 -7.42 -12.64 2.20
C ILE A 35 -6.79 -13.32 3.42
N LYS A 36 -7.43 -14.32 4.03
CA LYS A 36 -6.89 -15.05 5.19
C LYS A 36 -5.52 -15.66 4.92
N SER A 37 -5.31 -16.19 3.73
CA SER A 37 -4.04 -16.83 3.34
C SER A 37 -2.92 -15.81 3.16
N GLY A 38 -3.24 -14.63 2.60
CA GLY A 38 -2.29 -13.53 2.42
C GLY A 38 -2.08 -12.68 3.68
N LEU A 39 -3.09 -12.62 4.55
CA LEU A 39 -3.12 -11.92 5.83
C LEU A 39 -2.36 -12.74 6.88
N LYS A 40 -1.09 -13.07 6.60
CA LYS A 40 -0.32 -13.97 7.47
C LYS A 40 -0.25 -13.46 8.92
N MET A 41 -0.23 -12.14 9.16
CA MET A 41 -0.32 -11.54 10.51
C MET A 41 -0.71 -10.04 10.51
N GLY A 42 -1.58 -9.57 9.60
CA GLY A 42 -1.77 -8.12 9.53
C GLY A 42 -2.65 -7.57 8.43
N ILE A 43 -1.99 -7.04 7.42
CA ILE A 43 -2.61 -6.37 6.28
C ILE A 43 -2.37 -7.26 5.06
N TYR A 44 -3.44 -7.48 4.32
CA TYR A 44 -3.41 -8.08 3.00
C TYR A 44 -3.50 -6.97 1.95
N THR A 45 -2.60 -6.97 0.98
CA THR A 45 -2.65 -6.05 -0.15
C THR A 45 -3.23 -6.79 -1.35
N LYS A 46 -4.40 -6.36 -1.82
CA LYS A 46 -4.99 -6.84 -3.07
C LYS A 46 -4.56 -5.90 -4.19
N GLU A 47 -3.91 -6.45 -5.20
CA GLU A 47 -3.64 -5.78 -6.47
C GLU A 47 -4.83 -5.96 -7.43
N HIS A 48 -5.21 -4.89 -8.12
CA HIS A 48 -6.21 -4.91 -9.17
C HIS A 48 -5.81 -3.98 -10.31
N LYS A 49 -5.66 -4.52 -11.52
CA LYS A 49 -5.40 -3.75 -12.75
C LYS A 49 -6.72 -3.42 -13.44
N HIS A 50 -6.88 -2.19 -13.89
CA HIS A 50 -8.09 -1.71 -14.57
C HIS A 50 -7.81 -0.53 -15.50
N ILE A 51 -8.83 -0.13 -16.25
CA ILE A 51 -8.85 1.07 -17.11
C ILE A 51 -10.12 1.87 -16.81
N ASN A 52 -10.09 3.18 -17.02
CA ASN A 52 -11.30 3.96 -17.14
C ASN A 52 -11.97 3.64 -18.49
N LEU A 53 -13.24 3.24 -18.45
CA LEU A 53 -14.02 2.94 -19.67
C LEU A 53 -14.51 4.21 -20.38
N TYR A 54 -14.51 5.34 -19.67
CA TYR A 54 -14.99 6.62 -20.17
C TYR A 54 -13.97 7.74 -19.86
N PRO A 55 -12.74 7.66 -20.43
CA PRO A 55 -11.78 8.75 -20.29
C PRO A 55 -12.29 10.02 -21.00
N ASP A 56 -11.92 11.17 -20.47
CA ASP A 56 -12.13 12.46 -21.10
C ASP A 56 -11.11 12.64 -22.25
N LEU A 57 -11.56 12.40 -23.48
CA LEU A 57 -10.71 12.51 -24.67
C LEU A 57 -10.34 13.97 -25.02
N GLU A 58 -11.01 14.96 -24.42
CA GLU A 58 -10.70 16.37 -24.61
C GLU A 58 -9.63 16.87 -23.63
N ASP A 59 -9.44 16.19 -22.51
CA ASP A 59 -8.37 16.45 -21.54
C ASP A 59 -7.08 15.73 -21.96
N THR A 60 -6.08 16.49 -22.41
CA THR A 60 -4.78 15.93 -22.81
C THR A 60 -3.98 15.33 -21.67
N ASP A 61 -4.36 15.63 -20.43
CA ASP A 61 -3.74 15.07 -19.22
C ASP A 61 -4.55 13.89 -18.65
N ASP A 62 -5.67 13.49 -19.27
CA ASP A 62 -6.41 12.30 -18.88
C ASP A 62 -5.77 11.02 -19.47
N TYR A 63 -4.94 10.40 -18.63
CA TYR A 63 -4.33 9.10 -18.92
C TYR A 63 -5.10 7.92 -18.33
N SER A 64 -6.31 8.13 -17.80
CA SER A 64 -7.10 7.10 -17.10
C SER A 64 -7.56 5.96 -18.02
N GLY A 65 -7.62 6.20 -19.33
CA GLY A 65 -7.87 5.17 -20.33
C GLY A 65 -6.73 4.15 -20.50
N GLN A 66 -5.55 4.42 -19.93
CA GLN A 66 -4.41 3.49 -19.91
C GLN A 66 -4.53 2.51 -18.73
N GLU A 67 -3.99 1.29 -18.89
CA GLU A 67 -3.98 0.30 -17.80
C GLU A 67 -3.19 0.82 -16.61
N HIS A 68 -3.82 0.78 -15.44
CA HIS A 68 -3.22 1.19 -14.19
C HIS A 68 -3.72 0.33 -13.03
N THR A 69 -3.02 0.45 -11.91
CA THR A 69 -3.16 -0.47 -10.79
C THR A 69 -3.74 0.27 -9.59
N ILE A 70 -4.64 -0.41 -8.86
CA ILE A 70 -5.11 0.00 -7.54
C ILE A 70 -4.76 -1.06 -6.50
N TYR A 71 -4.09 -0.62 -5.43
CA TYR A 71 -3.77 -1.43 -4.25
C TYR A 71 -4.81 -1.19 -3.17
N LEU A 72 -5.37 -2.27 -2.64
CA LEU A 72 -6.31 -2.25 -1.54
C LEU A 72 -5.67 -2.89 -0.33
N TYR A 73 -5.49 -2.12 0.73
CA TYR A 73 -4.97 -2.61 2.01
C TYR A 73 -6.14 -3.04 2.89
N ILE A 74 -6.21 -4.34 3.18
CA ILE A 74 -7.33 -4.98 3.87
C ILE A 74 -6.83 -5.54 5.21
N ASN A 75 -7.50 -5.19 6.31
CA ASN A 75 -7.15 -5.70 7.64
C ASN A 75 -7.84 -7.04 7.96
N ASP A 76 -7.59 -7.55 9.17
CA ASP A 76 -8.14 -8.79 9.71
C ASP A 76 -9.67 -8.78 9.84
N ASN A 77 -10.28 -7.60 9.95
CA ASN A 77 -11.72 -7.41 9.97
C ASN A 77 -12.34 -7.31 8.57
N TYR A 78 -11.55 -7.47 7.51
CA TYR A 78 -11.94 -7.24 6.12
C TYR A 78 -12.37 -5.79 5.83
N ASP A 79 -11.86 -4.83 6.59
CA ASP A 79 -12.02 -3.40 6.30
C ASP A 79 -10.89 -2.90 5.40
N ILE A 80 -11.21 -1.95 4.54
CA ILE A 80 -10.23 -1.23 3.72
C ILE A 80 -9.59 -0.17 4.60
N THR A 81 -8.30 -0.31 4.89
CA THR A 81 -7.55 0.66 5.69
C THR A 81 -6.81 1.68 4.84
N GLY A 82 -6.68 1.42 3.54
CA GLY A 82 -6.25 2.42 2.57
C GLY A 82 -6.30 1.90 1.14
N VAL A 83 -6.06 2.82 0.21
CA VAL A 83 -6.10 2.59 -1.22
C VAL A 83 -4.97 3.39 -1.87
N LYS A 84 -4.30 2.83 -2.87
CA LYS A 84 -3.29 3.55 -3.65
C LYS A 84 -3.44 3.23 -5.13
N SER A 85 -3.54 4.25 -5.97
CA SER A 85 -3.60 4.10 -7.43
C SER A 85 -2.31 4.59 -8.08
N PHE A 86 -1.83 3.90 -9.11
CA PHE A 86 -0.57 4.21 -9.79
C PHE A 86 -0.48 3.58 -11.17
N PHE A 87 0.33 4.18 -12.04
CA PHE A 87 0.73 3.58 -13.32
C PHE A 87 1.95 2.68 -13.16
N GLY A 88 2.04 1.64 -13.99
CA GLY A 88 3.15 0.68 -13.99
C GLY A 88 3.03 -0.41 -12.93
N ASP A 89 4.14 -1.11 -12.70
CA ASP A 89 4.26 -2.15 -11.69
C ASP A 89 4.83 -1.57 -10.37
N SER A 90 4.56 -2.24 -9.25
CA SER A 90 5.14 -1.83 -7.97
C SER A 90 6.66 -1.98 -7.98
N PRO A 91 7.41 -1.11 -7.26
CA PRO A 91 8.86 -1.17 -7.23
C PRO A 91 9.30 -2.53 -6.71
N SER A 92 10.09 -3.25 -7.52
CA SER A 92 10.62 -4.54 -7.13
C SER A 92 11.71 -4.36 -6.05
N MET A 93 11.92 -5.36 -5.18
CA MET A 93 12.99 -5.30 -4.17
C MET A 93 14.39 -5.03 -4.78
N SER A 94 14.57 -5.39 -6.05
CA SER A 94 15.79 -5.16 -6.85
C SER A 94 16.00 -3.71 -7.30
N GLU A 95 14.96 -2.88 -7.36
CA GLU A 95 15.03 -1.50 -7.86
C GLU A 95 15.37 -0.47 -6.78
N VAL A 96 15.49 -0.91 -5.52
CA VAL A 96 15.74 -0.04 -4.35
C VAL A 96 17.24 0.32 -4.25
N GLY A 97 17.73 1.04 -5.26
CA GLY A 97 19.14 1.46 -5.40
C GLY A 97 19.36 2.80 -6.11
N ALA A 98 18.40 3.31 -6.90
CA ALA A 98 18.53 4.60 -7.57
C ALA A 98 17.93 5.71 -6.70
N GLY A 99 18.77 6.35 -5.89
CA GLY A 99 18.39 7.58 -5.20
C GLY A 99 18.31 8.74 -6.17
N THR A 100 17.17 9.42 -6.22
CA THR A 100 17.01 10.70 -6.92
C THR A 100 16.51 11.73 -5.91
N ILE A 101 17.38 12.69 -5.59
CA ILE A 101 17.14 13.80 -4.67
C ILE A 101 17.10 15.06 -5.52
N GLU A 102 15.93 15.69 -5.77
CA GLU A 102 15.88 17.07 -6.27
C GLU A 102 14.64 17.86 -5.80
N VAL A 103 14.87 18.73 -4.80
CA VAL A 103 14.09 19.89 -4.29
C VAL A 103 12.58 20.00 -4.61
N GLY A 104 11.76 19.73 -3.59
CA GLY A 104 10.32 20.04 -3.53
C GLY A 104 9.60 19.04 -2.61
N GLY A 105 9.15 19.48 -1.42
CA GLY A 105 8.48 18.67 -0.37
C GLY A 105 9.01 17.24 -0.18
N GLU A 106 9.88 16.98 0.81
CA GLU A 106 10.46 15.63 1.00
C GLU A 106 9.38 14.57 1.33
N VAL A 107 8.89 13.85 0.31
CA VAL A 107 8.05 12.67 0.51
C VAL A 107 8.96 11.50 0.86
N ARG A 108 8.75 10.90 2.03
CA ARG A 108 9.55 9.80 2.56
C ARG A 108 8.81 8.51 2.32
N ILE A 109 9.42 7.57 1.61
CA ILE A 109 8.79 6.34 1.16
C ILE A 109 9.55 5.15 1.76
N PRO A 110 8.95 4.39 2.69
CA PRO A 110 9.57 3.19 3.22
C PRO A 110 9.39 1.98 2.28
N ILE A 111 10.46 1.21 2.10
CA ILE A 111 10.50 0.01 1.26
C ILE A 111 11.15 -1.14 2.03
N VAL A 112 10.48 -2.30 2.08
CA VAL A 112 11.05 -3.55 2.57
C VAL A 112 12.11 -4.05 1.58
N VAL A 113 13.33 -4.31 2.08
CA VAL A 113 14.47 -4.69 1.23
C VAL A 113 14.87 -6.16 1.33
N LYS A 114 14.16 -6.94 2.16
CA LYS A 114 14.34 -8.38 2.28
C LYS A 114 13.04 -9.04 2.70
N GLU A 115 12.83 -10.27 2.27
CA GLU A 115 11.68 -11.04 2.70
C GLU A 115 11.70 -11.27 4.23
N VAL A 116 10.54 -11.09 4.87
CA VAL A 116 10.38 -11.26 6.32
C VAL A 116 9.34 -12.33 6.60
N SER A 117 9.80 -13.45 7.15
CA SER A 117 8.94 -14.55 7.54
C SER A 117 8.08 -14.20 8.77
N PRO A 118 6.81 -14.63 8.85
CA PRO A 118 5.98 -14.54 10.06
C PRO A 118 6.62 -15.17 11.30
N MET A 119 7.51 -16.15 11.12
CA MET A 119 8.26 -16.79 12.21
C MET A 119 9.07 -15.77 13.02
N SER A 120 9.48 -14.65 12.42
CA SER A 120 10.19 -13.56 13.08
C SER A 120 9.39 -12.96 14.26
N VAL A 121 8.06 -12.99 14.19
CA VAL A 121 7.20 -12.54 15.29
C VAL A 121 7.14 -13.60 16.38
N GLN A 122 6.98 -14.87 16.01
CA GLN A 122 6.91 -16.00 16.95
C GLN A 122 8.21 -16.16 17.76
N LEU A 123 9.36 -15.90 17.14
CA LEU A 123 10.67 -15.92 17.78
C LEU A 123 11.00 -14.62 18.56
N GLY A 124 10.07 -13.66 18.65
CA GLY A 124 10.27 -12.40 19.37
C GLY A 124 11.26 -11.42 18.71
N MET A 125 11.68 -11.67 17.46
CA MET A 125 12.59 -10.79 16.73
C MET A 125 11.91 -9.51 16.23
N LEU A 126 10.60 -9.59 15.98
CA LEU A 126 9.73 -8.48 15.60
C LEU A 126 8.47 -8.48 16.46
N SER A 127 7.98 -7.29 16.80
CA SER A 127 6.62 -7.17 17.32
C SER A 127 5.59 -7.38 16.20
N LEU A 128 4.36 -7.73 16.58
CA LEU A 128 3.25 -7.80 15.62
C LEU A 128 3.04 -6.47 14.90
N ASP A 129 3.15 -5.35 15.60
CA ASP A 129 3.01 -4.00 15.03
C ASP A 129 4.10 -3.69 14.00
N GLU A 130 5.36 -4.07 14.29
CA GLU A 130 6.47 -3.94 13.34
C GLU A 130 6.23 -4.81 12.10
N PHE A 131 5.71 -6.03 12.28
CA PHE A 131 5.41 -6.92 11.15
C PHE A 131 4.24 -6.40 10.29
N LYS A 132 3.20 -5.85 10.91
CA LYS A 132 2.09 -5.19 10.21
C LYS A 132 2.58 -4.01 9.37
N LEU A 133 3.44 -3.16 9.95
CA LEU A 133 4.02 -2.01 9.24
C LEU A 133 4.83 -2.45 8.00
N LEU A 134 5.59 -3.55 8.09
CA LEU A 134 6.33 -4.09 6.93
C LEU A 134 5.42 -4.43 5.74
N LYS A 135 4.13 -4.73 5.96
CA LYS A 135 3.18 -5.05 4.87
C LYS A 135 2.75 -3.85 4.05
N VAL A 136 2.94 -2.63 4.56
CA VAL A 136 2.58 -1.39 3.87
C VAL A 136 3.81 -0.56 3.46
N CYS A 137 5.00 -0.98 3.85
CA CYS A 137 6.27 -0.44 3.37
C CYS A 137 6.67 -1.07 2.03
N ASP A 138 5.77 -1.02 1.05
CA ASP A 138 5.91 -1.62 -0.28
C ASP A 138 6.52 -0.66 -1.32
N GLY A 139 6.87 0.56 -0.92
CA GLY A 139 7.37 1.60 -1.81
C GLY A 139 6.32 2.37 -2.58
N MET A 140 5.04 2.13 -2.30
CA MET A 140 3.91 2.85 -2.89
C MET A 140 3.40 3.95 -1.97
N ASN A 141 3.58 3.78 -0.66
CA ASN A 141 3.05 4.68 0.36
C ASN A 141 4.15 5.60 0.93
N SER A 142 3.80 6.83 1.28
CA SER A 142 4.63 7.67 2.15
C SER A 142 4.65 7.14 3.59
N VAL A 143 5.54 7.65 4.44
CA VAL A 143 5.55 7.31 5.88
C VAL A 143 4.23 7.70 6.53
N GLU A 144 3.65 8.82 6.12
CA GLU A 144 2.37 9.34 6.58
C GLU A 144 1.22 8.40 6.16
N GLU A 145 1.18 8.02 4.88
CA GLU A 145 0.20 7.05 4.36
C GLU A 145 0.35 5.68 5.04
N CYS A 146 1.59 5.19 5.26
CA CYS A 146 1.82 3.97 6.03
C CYS A 146 1.23 4.05 7.45
N ALA A 147 1.27 5.23 8.08
CA ALA A 147 0.70 5.44 9.41
C ALA A 147 -0.82 5.41 9.40
N GLU A 148 -1.44 6.02 8.40
CA GLU A 148 -2.88 5.96 8.17
C GLU A 148 -3.35 4.53 7.91
N ILE A 149 -2.73 3.84 6.95
CA ILE A 149 -3.06 2.46 6.56
C ILE A 149 -2.86 1.49 7.74
N SER A 150 -1.79 1.68 8.51
CA SER A 150 -1.51 0.88 9.71
C SER A 150 -2.37 1.26 10.91
N GLN A 151 -3.17 2.33 10.81
CA GLN A 151 -4.01 2.89 11.88
C GLN A 151 -3.19 3.17 13.15
N LYS A 152 -2.04 3.85 12.99
CA LYS A 152 -1.11 4.18 14.08
C LYS A 152 -0.70 5.65 14.03
N PRO A 153 -0.42 6.27 15.18
CA PRO A 153 0.18 7.59 15.22
C PRO A 153 1.51 7.64 14.47
N LEU A 154 1.74 8.74 13.75
CA LEU A 154 2.96 8.96 12.95
C LEU A 154 4.24 8.79 13.78
N ASP A 155 4.28 9.35 15.00
CA ASP A 155 5.45 9.25 15.89
C ASP A 155 5.80 7.79 16.25
N LYS A 156 4.79 6.93 16.38
CA LYS A 156 4.96 5.50 16.64
C LYS A 156 5.50 4.79 15.39
N VAL A 157 5.00 5.15 14.20
CA VAL A 157 5.50 4.63 12.93
C VAL A 157 6.96 5.02 12.70
N GLU A 158 7.33 6.27 12.93
CA GLU A 158 8.73 6.73 12.85
C GLU A 158 9.67 5.91 13.76
N LYS A 159 9.25 5.67 15.01
CA LYS A 159 10.03 4.85 15.95
C LYS A 159 10.18 3.41 15.46
N MET A 160 9.12 2.82 14.91
CA MET A 160 9.18 1.46 14.33
C MET A 160 10.06 1.41 13.09
N LEU A 161 9.92 2.37 12.16
CA LEU A 161 10.77 2.49 10.98
C LEU A 161 12.24 2.64 11.35
N SER A 162 12.57 3.45 12.36
CA SER A 162 13.94 3.59 12.86
C SER A 162 14.51 2.26 13.37
N LYS A 163 13.73 1.46 14.10
CA LYS A 163 14.13 0.12 14.54
C LYS A 163 14.30 -0.85 13.37
N LEU A 164 13.36 -0.87 12.43
CA LEU A 164 13.39 -1.74 11.26
C LEU A 164 14.56 -1.41 10.32
N ARG A 165 14.90 -0.13 10.18
CA ARG A 165 16.10 0.34 9.46
C ARG A 165 17.39 -0.16 10.12
N LYS A 166 17.50 -0.07 11.46
CA LYS A 166 18.65 -0.61 12.20
C LYS A 166 18.80 -2.13 12.04
N LYS A 167 17.69 -2.85 11.86
CA LYS A 167 17.66 -4.29 11.54
C LYS A 167 17.94 -4.60 10.05
N GLY A 168 18.13 -3.56 9.22
CA GLY A 168 18.33 -3.66 7.78
C GLY A 168 17.11 -4.19 7.00
N LEU A 169 15.90 -4.13 7.58
CA LEU A 169 14.67 -4.67 6.96
C LEU A 169 13.99 -3.67 6.04
N VAL A 170 14.15 -2.38 6.32
CA VAL A 170 13.50 -1.29 5.59
C VAL A 170 14.55 -0.25 5.20
N LYS A 171 14.42 0.30 3.99
CA LYS A 171 15.02 1.58 3.59
C LYS A 171 13.92 2.63 3.49
N VAL A 172 14.24 3.89 3.79
CA VAL A 172 13.33 5.02 3.53
C VAL A 172 14.00 5.85 2.45
N ILE A 173 13.43 5.83 1.25
CA ILE A 173 13.87 6.68 0.15
C ILE A 173 13.17 8.03 0.24
N LYS A 174 13.79 9.07 -0.28
CA LYS A 174 13.18 10.38 -0.44
C LYS A 174 12.85 10.54 -1.91
N ARG A 175 11.61 10.89 -2.23
CA ARG A 175 11.21 11.34 -3.56
C ARG A 175 10.76 12.79 -3.44
N THR A 176 11.14 13.55 -4.43
CA THR A 176 10.67 14.91 -4.65
C THR A 176 9.83 14.89 -5.92
N SER A 177 8.65 15.49 -5.87
CA SER A 177 7.79 15.61 -7.04
C SER A 177 8.41 16.63 -7.99
N ALA A 178 8.61 16.25 -9.26
CA ALA A 178 9.06 17.15 -10.31
C ALA A 178 7.96 18.14 -10.71
#